data_AF-A0A831XR91-F1
#
_entry.id   AF-A0A831XR91-F1
#
_cell.length_a   1.000
_cell.length_b   1.000
_cell.length_c   1.000
_cell.angle_alpha   90.00
_cell.angle_beta   90.00
_cell.angle_gamma   90.00
#
_symmetry.space_group_name_H-M   'P 1'
#
loop_
_entity.id
_entity.type
_entity.pdbx_description
1 polymer ?
#
loop_
_entity_poly.entity_id
_entity_poly.type
_entity_poly.pdbx_seq_one_letter_code
_entity_poly.pdbx_strand_id
1 'polypeptide(L)'
;MRYPYVMLFAIALAALGSAVAITLVARPDPAHYLEAAASAEKPTVDEQSEALPAPALGDTRTFAGIEFVWIESGAFLMGASMAPADVFDRYGGDLRWYENEIPRHTVTLTKGFWLGKYEVTQAQWKRSMEDNPSDQVGDDLPVESISWNDTQAFIARLNEAGDGVFRLPTEAEWEFA
;
A
#
# COMPACT_ATOMS: atom_id res chain seq x y z
N MET A 1 2.96 -25.20 25.85
CA MET A 1 3.02 -23.74 25.65
C MET A 1 3.32 -23.53 24.17
N ARG A 2 2.33 -23.66 23.28
CA ARG A 2 1.18 -22.79 22.95
C ARG A 2 1.64 -21.55 22.15
N TYR A 3 1.65 -21.71 20.83
CA TYR A 3 1.49 -20.63 19.86
C TYR A 3 0.50 -21.10 18.79
N PRO A 4 -0.67 -20.46 18.67
CA PRO A 4 -1.48 -20.46 17.46
C PRO A 4 -1.36 -19.07 16.83
N TYR A 5 -0.74 -19.00 15.66
CA TYR A 5 -0.76 -17.82 14.80
C TYR A 5 -1.99 -17.92 13.91
N VAL A 6 -2.99 -17.07 14.13
CA VAL A 6 -3.95 -16.67 13.09
C VAL A 6 -4.27 -15.19 13.24
N MET A 7 -4.04 -14.52 12.11
CA MET A 7 -4.63 -13.32 11.52
C MET A 7 -5.32 -12.35 12.48
N LEU A 8 -4.92 -11.06 12.44
CA LEU A 8 -5.75 -9.97 11.91
C LEU A 8 -5.28 -8.54 12.24
N PHE A 9 -5.58 -7.65 11.28
CA PHE A 9 -5.71 -6.19 11.36
C PHE A 9 -4.47 -5.29 11.34
N ALA A 10 -4.13 -4.90 10.11
CA ALA A 10 -4.10 -3.51 9.62
C ALA A 10 -3.95 -2.38 10.66
N ILE A 11 -2.76 -2.27 11.21
CA ILE A 11 -1.95 -1.06 11.40
C ILE A 11 -0.55 -1.64 11.64
N ALA A 12 0.51 -0.99 11.17
CA ALA A 12 1.85 -1.37 11.59
C ALA A 12 1.91 -1.36 13.13
N LEU A 13 1.83 -2.54 13.75
CA LEU A 13 1.83 -2.68 15.19
C LEU A 13 3.13 -3.36 15.59
N ALA A 14 4.06 -2.52 16.02
CA ALA A 14 5.22 -2.90 16.79
C ALA A 14 4.77 -3.67 18.04
N ALA A 15 4.86 -5.00 18.01
CA ALA A 15 5.28 -5.85 19.12
C ALA A 15 5.23 -7.31 18.65
N LEU A 16 6.36 -8.01 18.82
CA LEU A 16 6.61 -9.44 18.60
C LEU A 16 7.07 -9.86 17.18
N GLY A 17 8.32 -9.49 16.85
CA GLY A 17 9.32 -10.47 16.39
C GLY A 17 9.04 -11.33 15.16
N SER A 18 8.32 -10.82 14.16
CA SER A 18 8.27 -11.42 12.82
C SER A 18 8.09 -10.32 11.77
N ALA A 19 8.78 -10.49 10.65
CA ALA A 19 9.08 -9.49 9.63
C ALA A 19 7.87 -8.64 9.19
N VAL A 20 7.95 -7.32 9.39
CA VAL A 20 6.94 -6.36 8.90
C VAL A 20 7.34 -5.92 7.49
N ALA A 21 6.72 -6.52 6.49
CA ALA A 21 6.88 -6.13 5.10
C ALA A 21 5.84 -5.03 4.75
N ILE A 22 6.29 -3.92 4.16
CA ILE A 22 5.43 -2.76 3.86
C ILE A 22 5.01 -2.78 2.40
N THR A 23 3.72 -2.59 2.12
CA THR A 23 3.23 -2.26 0.78
C THR A 23 2.79 -0.80 0.75
N LEU A 24 3.07 -0.10 -0.35
CA LEU A 24 2.73 1.31 -0.53
C LEU A 24 1.55 1.49 -1.47
N VAL A 25 0.81 2.57 -1.28
CA VAL A 25 -0.08 3.13 -2.30
C VAL A 25 0.59 4.33 -2.93
N ALA A 26 0.57 4.40 -4.27
CA ALA A 26 1.08 5.55 -5.03
C ALA A 26 -0.05 6.26 -5.79
N ARG A 27 0.10 7.57 -5.97
CA ARG A 27 -0.68 8.35 -6.94
C ARG A 27 0.26 9.27 -7.71
N PRO A 28 -0.02 9.57 -9.00
CA PRO A 28 0.69 10.61 -9.72
C PRO A 28 0.60 11.96 -8.96
N ASP A 29 1.69 12.72 -8.89
CA ASP A 29 1.70 14.04 -8.26
C ASP A 29 0.76 15.01 -9.00
N PRO A 30 -0.24 15.63 -8.33
CA PRO A 30 -1.09 16.65 -8.95
C PRO A 30 -0.30 17.84 -9.53
N ALA A 31 0.89 18.17 -9.02
CA ALA A 31 1.73 19.26 -9.55
C ALA A 31 2.18 19.02 -10.99
N HIS A 32 2.38 17.75 -11.38
CA HIS A 32 2.71 17.37 -12.75
C HIS A 32 1.56 17.58 -13.76
N TYR A 33 0.33 17.88 -13.30
CA TYR A 33 -0.80 18.23 -14.16
C TYR A 33 -1.02 19.75 -14.31
N LEU A 34 -0.37 20.58 -13.48
CA LEU A 34 -0.65 22.02 -13.41
C LEU A 34 0.29 22.90 -14.24
N GLU A 35 1.47 22.43 -14.65
CA GLU A 35 2.33 23.20 -15.57
C GLU A 35 1.78 23.26 -17.01
N ALA A 36 0.82 22.39 -17.37
CA ALA A 36 0.20 22.40 -18.69
C ALA A 36 -0.88 23.49 -18.87
N ALA A 37 -1.30 24.19 -17.81
CA ALA A 37 -2.49 25.06 -17.86
C ALA A 37 -2.23 26.57 -17.71
N ALA A 38 -0.98 27.03 -17.56
CA ALA A 38 -0.71 28.44 -17.24
C ALA A 38 0.53 29.04 -17.93
N SER A 39 0.50 29.18 -19.26
CA SER A 39 1.12 30.34 -19.91
C SER A 39 0.60 30.48 -21.34
N ALA A 40 -0.36 31.40 -21.53
CA ALA A 40 -0.95 31.69 -22.82
C ALA A 40 -0.24 32.90 -23.46
N GLU A 41 0.67 32.65 -24.40
CA GLU A 41 0.82 33.44 -25.62
C GLU A 41 1.21 32.50 -26.77
N LYS A 42 0.40 32.50 -27.84
CA LYS A 42 0.43 31.57 -28.99
C LYS A 42 1.74 31.69 -29.80
N PRO A 43 2.26 30.57 -30.37
CA PRO A 43 1.91 30.26 -31.75
C PRO A 43 1.58 28.78 -32.03
N THR A 44 0.78 28.64 -33.09
CA THR A 44 0.11 27.48 -33.67
C THR A 44 1.04 26.37 -34.19
N VAL A 45 0.91 25.15 -33.65
CA VAL A 45 0.97 23.87 -34.41
C VAL A 45 0.09 22.84 -33.66
N ASP A 46 -0.70 22.10 -34.43
CA ASP A 46 -1.69 21.07 -34.07
C ASP A 46 -1.61 20.44 -32.65
N GLU A 47 -2.61 20.77 -31.83
CA GLU A 47 -2.86 20.23 -30.48
C GLU A 47 -3.79 18.99 -30.56
N GLN A 48 -3.20 17.79 -30.49
CA GLN A 48 -3.87 16.66 -29.85
C GLN A 48 -3.24 16.50 -28.45
N SER A 49 -3.78 17.22 -27.47
CA SER A 49 -3.53 16.93 -26.06
C SER A 49 -4.38 15.72 -25.67
N GLU A 50 -3.96 14.52 -26.05
CA GLU A 50 -4.57 13.29 -25.50
C GLU A 50 -4.13 13.15 -24.05
N ALA A 51 -5.07 13.43 -23.13
CA ALA A 51 -4.94 12.98 -21.75
C ALA A 51 -4.72 11.45 -21.77
N LEU A 52 -3.69 10.97 -21.06
CA LEU A 52 -3.41 9.53 -20.97
C LEU A 52 -4.70 8.76 -20.61
N PRO A 53 -4.99 7.63 -21.28
CA PRO A 53 -6.16 6.84 -20.96
C PRO A 53 -6.15 6.43 -19.49
N ALA A 54 -7.34 6.39 -18.87
CA ALA A 54 -7.47 5.93 -17.50
C ALA A 54 -6.94 4.49 -17.39
N PRO A 55 -6.16 4.17 -16.35
CA PRO A 55 -5.63 2.82 -16.16
C PRO A 55 -6.76 1.80 -15.95
N ALA A 56 -6.57 0.61 -16.51
CA ALA A 56 -7.45 -0.55 -16.35
C ALA A 56 -6.96 -1.46 -15.22
N LEU A 57 -7.87 -2.25 -14.63
CA LEU A 57 -7.52 -3.22 -13.58
C LEU A 57 -6.33 -4.10 -14.01
N GLY A 58 -5.29 -4.14 -13.18
CA GLY A 58 -4.10 -4.95 -13.45
C GLY A 58 -3.02 -4.26 -14.28
N ASP A 59 -3.27 -3.04 -14.78
CA ASP A 59 -2.20 -2.22 -15.37
C ASP A 59 -1.08 -2.03 -14.35
N THR A 60 0.17 -2.03 -14.82
CA THR A 60 1.34 -1.80 -13.96
C THR A 60 2.03 -0.50 -14.28
N ARG A 61 2.59 0.13 -13.24
CA ARG A 61 3.39 1.35 -13.36
C ARG A 61 4.47 1.38 -12.29
N THR A 62 5.64 1.88 -12.67
CA THR A 62 6.76 2.05 -11.75
C THR A 62 6.79 3.48 -11.22
N PHE A 63 6.87 3.63 -9.89
CA PHE A 63 7.11 4.89 -9.19
C PHE A 63 8.27 4.71 -8.22
N ALA A 64 9.24 5.61 -8.22
CA ALA A 64 10.48 5.57 -7.43
C ALA A 64 11.30 4.26 -7.57
N GLY A 65 11.14 3.54 -8.69
CA GLY A 65 11.75 2.22 -8.91
C GLY A 65 11.01 1.06 -8.23
N ILE A 66 9.79 1.27 -7.76
CA ILE A 66 8.89 0.28 -7.17
C ILE A 66 7.75 0.03 -8.16
N GLU A 67 7.44 -1.24 -8.46
CA GLU A 67 6.33 -1.60 -9.35
C GLU A 67 5.01 -1.61 -8.59
N PHE A 68 4.01 -0.93 -9.13
CA PHE A 68 2.64 -0.88 -8.61
C PHE A 68 1.66 -1.44 -9.63
N VAL A 69 0.54 -1.97 -9.15
CA VAL A 69 -0.60 -2.43 -9.93
C VAL A 69 -1.80 -1.51 -9.69
N TRP A 70 -2.57 -1.22 -10.73
CA TRP A 70 -3.80 -0.46 -10.63
C TRP A 70 -4.94 -1.32 -10.10
N ILE A 71 -5.57 -0.83 -9.04
CA ILE A 71 -6.79 -1.38 -8.45
C ILE A 71 -7.94 -0.43 -8.76
N GLU A 72 -8.96 -0.93 -9.44
CA GLU A 72 -10.14 -0.13 -9.80
C GLU A 72 -11.00 0.19 -8.56
N SER A 73 -11.76 1.29 -8.63
CA SER A 73 -12.78 1.57 -7.63
C SER A 73 -13.85 0.48 -7.65
N GLY A 74 -14.36 0.08 -6.49
CA GLY A 74 -15.38 -0.95 -6.39
C GLY A 74 -16.00 -1.04 -5.01
N ALA A 75 -16.91 -1.99 -4.85
CA ALA A 75 -17.50 -2.31 -3.56
C ALA A 75 -17.32 -3.80 -3.25
N PHE A 76 -17.05 -4.12 -2.00
CA PHE A 76 -16.89 -5.48 -1.52
C PHE A 76 -17.44 -5.66 -0.11
N LEU A 77 -17.54 -6.91 0.32
CA LEU A 77 -17.91 -7.25 1.68
C LEU A 77 -16.63 -7.46 2.50
N MET A 78 -16.38 -6.54 3.44
CA MET A 78 -15.22 -6.53 4.34
C MET A 78 -15.58 -7.20 5.66
N GLY A 79 -14.64 -7.98 6.22
CA GLY A 79 -14.83 -8.73 7.46
C GLY A 79 -15.34 -10.18 7.28
N ALA A 80 -15.49 -10.90 8.40
CA ALA A 80 -15.70 -12.35 8.41
C ALA A 80 -17.18 -12.75 8.36
N SER A 81 -17.45 -13.88 7.68
CA SER A 81 -18.78 -14.51 7.65
C SER A 81 -19.01 -15.54 8.76
N MET A 82 -17.97 -15.94 9.47
CA MET A 82 -18.03 -16.91 10.58
C MET A 82 -18.08 -16.18 11.91
N ALA A 83 -18.70 -16.77 12.94
CA ALA A 83 -18.69 -16.16 14.27
C ALA A 83 -17.28 -16.22 14.88
N PRO A 84 -16.92 -15.29 15.80
CA PRO A 84 -15.56 -15.23 16.38
C PRO A 84 -15.16 -16.55 17.03
N ALA A 85 -16.13 -17.21 17.68
CA ALA A 85 -15.93 -18.50 18.33
C ALA A 85 -15.58 -19.62 17.34
N ASP A 86 -16.22 -19.64 16.16
CA ASP A 86 -15.95 -20.67 15.14
C ASP A 86 -14.55 -20.48 14.51
N VAL A 87 -14.13 -19.22 14.33
CA VAL A 87 -12.79 -18.89 13.85
C VAL A 87 -11.76 -19.27 14.93
N PHE A 88 -11.99 -18.90 16.19
CA PHE A 88 -11.15 -19.28 17.32
C PHE A 88 -11.00 -20.80 17.47
N ASP A 89 -12.09 -21.57 17.35
CA ASP A 89 -12.03 -23.03 17.47
C ASP A 89 -11.19 -23.67 16.36
N ARG A 90 -11.23 -23.08 15.16
CA ARG A 90 -10.48 -23.57 13.99
C ARG A 90 -9.00 -23.21 14.02
N TYR A 91 -8.68 -22.05 14.57
CA TYR A 91 -7.39 -21.39 14.35
C TYR A 91 -6.63 -21.03 15.64
N GLY A 92 -7.29 -21.12 16.79
CA GLY A 92 -6.76 -20.74 18.10
C GLY A 92 -6.57 -19.22 18.23
N GLY A 93 -5.68 -18.80 19.13
CA GLY A 93 -5.32 -17.39 19.32
C GLY A 93 -6.05 -16.73 20.48
N ASP A 94 -6.36 -15.44 20.34
CA ASP A 94 -7.18 -14.67 21.26
C ASP A 94 -8.52 -14.35 20.58
N LEU A 95 -9.63 -14.64 21.25
CA LEU A 95 -10.97 -14.44 20.70
C LEU A 95 -11.21 -12.98 20.27
N ARG A 96 -10.57 -12.03 20.98
CA ARG A 96 -10.69 -10.58 20.72
C ARG A 96 -10.17 -10.17 19.35
N TRP A 97 -9.29 -10.95 18.72
CA TRP A 97 -8.80 -10.69 17.37
C TRP A 97 -9.92 -10.84 16.33
N TYR A 98 -10.83 -11.79 16.58
CA TYR A 98 -11.92 -12.11 15.67
C TYR A 98 -13.17 -11.25 15.90
N GLU A 99 -13.30 -10.65 17.08
CA GLU A 99 -14.41 -9.74 17.40
C GLU A 99 -14.39 -8.49 16.52
N ASN A 100 -13.20 -8.04 16.08
CA ASN A 100 -13.07 -6.86 15.23
C ASN A 100 -13.37 -7.14 13.74
N GLU A 101 -13.50 -8.40 13.31
CA GLU A 101 -13.87 -8.73 11.91
C GLU A 101 -15.36 -8.70 11.62
N ILE A 102 -16.18 -8.51 12.65
CA ILE A 102 -17.63 -8.75 12.58
C ILE A 102 -18.36 -7.48 13.02
N PRO A 103 -19.51 -7.15 12.39
CA PRO A 103 -20.13 -7.85 11.27
C PRO A 103 -19.50 -7.53 9.93
N ARG A 104 -19.62 -8.48 9.01
CA ARG A 104 -19.33 -8.24 7.60
C ARG A 104 -20.20 -7.10 7.09
N HIS A 105 -19.59 -6.11 6.45
CA HIS A 105 -20.28 -4.92 5.96
C HIS A 105 -19.76 -4.53 4.58
N THR A 106 -20.58 -3.81 3.82
CA THR A 106 -20.19 -3.33 2.50
C THR A 106 -19.30 -2.11 2.63
N VAL A 107 -18.12 -2.18 2.02
CA VAL A 107 -17.21 -1.04 1.86
C VAL A 107 -17.15 -0.67 0.38
N THR A 108 -17.13 0.63 0.09
CA THR A 108 -17.04 1.16 -1.27
C THR A 108 -15.83 2.07 -1.41
N LEU A 109 -14.88 1.66 -2.23
CA LEU A 109 -13.74 2.48 -2.65
C LEU A 109 -14.17 3.31 -3.85
N THR A 110 -14.34 4.61 -3.64
CA THR A 110 -14.88 5.52 -4.67
C THR A 110 -13.86 5.94 -5.73
N LYS A 111 -12.58 5.62 -5.51
CA LYS A 111 -11.46 5.95 -6.40
C LYS A 111 -10.53 4.75 -6.50
N GLY A 112 -10.06 4.47 -7.71
CA GLY A 112 -8.96 3.53 -7.90
C GLY A 112 -7.65 4.06 -7.35
N PHE A 113 -6.69 3.17 -7.15
CA PHE A 113 -5.39 3.48 -6.57
C PHE A 113 -4.33 2.51 -7.08
N TRP A 114 -3.07 2.94 -7.05
CA TRP A 114 -1.93 2.06 -7.35
C TRP A 114 -1.45 1.43 -6.05
N LEU A 115 -1.38 0.10 -5.98
CA LEU A 115 -0.84 -0.64 -4.85
C LEU A 115 0.48 -1.30 -5.24
N GLY A 116 1.47 -1.30 -4.34
CA GLY A 116 2.73 -1.98 -4.57
C GLY A 116 2.47 -3.45 -4.91
N LYS A 117 3.00 -3.90 -6.04
CA LYS A 117 2.78 -5.27 -6.53
C LYS A 117 3.42 -6.31 -5.60
N TYR A 118 4.48 -5.90 -4.93
CA TYR A 118 5.20 -6.65 -3.91
C TYR A 118 5.45 -5.74 -2.72
N GLU A 119 5.85 -6.33 -1.59
CA GLU A 119 6.35 -5.56 -0.47
C GLU A 119 7.68 -4.86 -0.83
N VAL A 120 7.93 -3.73 -0.16
CA VAL A 120 9.15 -2.94 -0.36
C VAL A 120 10.37 -3.80 -0.03
N THR A 121 11.29 -3.89 -0.99
CA THR A 121 12.50 -4.68 -0.84
C THR A 121 13.58 -3.92 -0.07
N GLN A 122 14.56 -4.65 0.47
CA GLN A 122 15.71 -4.06 1.15
C GLN A 122 16.53 -3.14 0.23
N ALA A 123 16.63 -3.46 -1.07
CA ALA A 123 17.27 -2.57 -2.04
C ALA A 123 16.51 -1.25 -2.22
N GLN A 124 15.18 -1.30 -2.30
CA GLN A 124 14.32 -0.13 -2.42
C GLN A 124 14.37 0.75 -1.15
N TRP A 125 14.38 0.11 0.03
CA TRP A 125 14.55 0.80 1.31
C TRP A 125 15.89 1.54 1.38
N LYS A 126 17.00 0.82 1.15
CA LYS A 126 18.37 1.38 1.20
C LYS A 126 18.55 2.60 0.30
N ARG A 127 17.88 2.63 -0.86
CA ARG A 127 17.95 3.75 -1.80
C ARG A 127 17.49 5.07 -1.18
N SER A 128 16.54 5.02 -0.26
CA SER A 128 15.97 6.21 0.38
C SER A 128 16.47 6.41 1.80
N MET A 129 16.69 5.33 2.56
CA MET A 129 17.01 5.39 3.99
C MET A 129 18.51 5.31 4.30
N GLU A 130 19.32 4.81 3.37
CA GLU A 130 20.78 4.64 3.48
C GLU A 130 21.23 3.62 4.55
N ASP A 131 20.30 2.86 5.13
CA ASP A 131 20.54 1.77 6.07
C ASP A 131 19.75 0.49 5.69
N ASN A 132 19.98 -0.61 6.40
CA ASN A 132 19.17 -1.83 6.30
C ASN A 132 18.98 -2.44 7.70
N PRO A 133 17.79 -2.31 8.30
CA PRO A 133 17.50 -2.83 9.64
C PRO A 133 17.14 -4.31 9.67
N SER A 134 17.07 -4.97 8.50
CA SER A 134 16.61 -6.36 8.40
C SER A 134 17.62 -7.34 9.00
N ASP A 135 17.14 -8.30 9.79
CA ASP A 135 17.88 -9.45 10.30
C ASP A 135 18.27 -10.42 9.18
N GLN A 136 17.36 -10.66 8.23
CA GLN A 136 17.64 -11.45 7.04
C GLN A 136 18.11 -10.55 5.91
N VAL A 137 19.33 -10.74 5.40
CA VAL A 137 19.91 -9.84 4.38
C VAL A 137 19.74 -10.41 2.97
N GLY A 138 19.09 -9.64 2.10
CA GLY A 138 18.98 -9.93 0.67
C GLY A 138 18.26 -8.80 -0.06
N ASP A 139 18.81 -8.35 -1.20
CA ASP A 139 18.31 -7.16 -1.90
C ASP A 139 16.86 -7.28 -2.39
N ASP A 140 16.45 -8.49 -2.78
CA ASP A 140 15.10 -8.82 -3.23
C ASP A 140 14.18 -9.31 -2.10
N LEU A 141 14.69 -9.40 -0.87
CA LEU A 141 13.87 -9.73 0.29
C LEU A 141 13.10 -8.50 0.74
N PRO A 142 11.90 -8.68 1.34
CA PRO A 142 11.20 -7.59 1.98
C PRO A 142 12.08 -6.98 3.08
N VAL A 143 12.03 -5.66 3.21
CA VAL A 143 12.58 -4.99 4.39
C VAL A 143 11.74 -5.37 5.60
N GLU A 144 12.42 -5.58 6.73
CA GLU A 144 11.78 -5.94 7.99
C GLU A 144 12.49 -5.32 9.19
N SER A 145 12.01 -5.58 10.41
CA SER A 145 12.51 -4.97 11.64
C SER A 145 12.47 -3.44 11.67
N ILE A 146 11.48 -2.87 10.98
CA ILE A 146 11.20 -1.44 10.91
C ILE A 146 10.03 -1.05 11.80
N SER A 147 10.12 0.14 12.39
CA SER A 147 9.01 0.73 13.14
C SER A 147 8.02 1.48 12.23
N TRP A 148 6.84 1.79 12.76
CA TRP A 148 5.90 2.68 12.09
C TRP A 148 6.52 4.05 11.80
N ASN A 149 7.35 4.58 12.70
CA ASN A 149 8.02 5.86 12.49
C ASN A 149 9.02 5.80 11.33
N ASP A 150 9.79 4.71 11.24
CA ASP A 150 10.74 4.52 10.12
C ASP A 150 9.98 4.43 8.79
N THR A 151 8.83 3.77 8.80
CA THR A 151 7.92 3.70 7.65
C THR A 151 7.45 5.10 7.22
N GLN A 152 7.03 5.94 8.16
CA GLN A 152 6.62 7.32 7.84
C GLN A 152 7.80 8.14 7.29
N ALA A 153 8.99 7.98 7.86
CA ALA A 153 10.20 8.65 7.37
C ALA A 153 10.56 8.22 5.94
N PHE A 154 10.47 6.93 5.64
CA PHE A 154 10.66 6.39 4.29
C PHE A 154 9.66 6.99 3.30
N ILE A 155 8.37 7.01 3.64
CA ILE A 155 7.32 7.63 2.81
C ILE A 155 7.57 9.12 2.58
N ALA A 156 8.00 9.86 3.61
CA ALA A 156 8.34 11.26 3.48
C ALA A 156 9.49 11.47 2.48
N ARG A 157 10.56 10.68 2.56
CA ARG A 157 11.68 10.75 1.61
C ARG A 157 11.26 10.41 0.18
N LEU A 158 10.39 9.41 0.00
CA LEU A 158 9.84 9.08 -1.32
C LEU A 158 9.00 10.23 -1.91
N ASN A 159 8.20 10.88 -1.07
CA ASN A 159 7.39 12.04 -1.46
C ASN A 159 8.25 13.27 -1.79
N GLU A 160 9.34 13.49 -1.07
CA GLU A 160 10.31 14.55 -1.36
C GLU A 160 11.02 14.35 -2.71
N ALA A 161 11.19 13.10 -3.15
CA ALA A 161 11.80 12.79 -4.44
C ALA A 161 10.91 13.13 -5.65
N GLY A 162 9.60 13.33 -5.45
CA GLY A 162 8.69 13.87 -6.48
C GLY A 162 8.22 12.90 -7.56
N ASP A 163 8.53 11.60 -7.47
CA ASP A 163 8.08 10.59 -8.46
C ASP A 163 6.66 10.06 -8.18
N GLY A 164 5.92 10.71 -7.28
CA GLY A 164 4.56 10.33 -6.89
C GLY A 164 4.23 10.72 -5.45
N VAL A 165 2.97 10.54 -5.09
CA VAL A 165 2.47 10.67 -3.71
C VAL A 165 2.25 9.27 -3.13
N PHE A 166 3.10 8.90 -2.20
CA PHE A 166 3.16 7.63 -1.50
C PHE A 166 2.50 7.73 -0.12
N ARG A 167 1.84 6.64 0.28
CA ARG A 167 1.29 6.43 1.64
C ARG A 167 1.10 4.95 1.93
N LEU A 168 0.78 4.62 3.17
CA LEU A 168 0.26 3.29 3.51
C LEU A 168 -1.16 3.08 2.95
N PRO A 169 -1.53 1.85 2.54
CA PRO A 169 -2.91 1.51 2.25
C PRO A 169 -3.76 1.62 3.52
N THR A 170 -5.02 1.97 3.35
CA THR A 170 -6.02 1.74 4.40
C THR A 170 -6.31 0.25 4.51
N GLU A 171 -6.87 -0.19 5.64
CA GLU A 171 -7.31 -1.58 5.81
C GLU A 171 -8.25 -2.04 4.69
N ALA A 172 -9.23 -1.21 4.35
CA ALA A 172 -10.18 -1.50 3.27
C ALA A 172 -9.52 -1.59 1.88
N GLU A 173 -8.49 -0.79 1.61
CA GLU A 173 -7.74 -0.89 0.36
C GLU A 173 -6.88 -2.15 0.30
N TRP A 174 -6.38 -2.60 1.45
CA TRP A 174 -5.58 -3.82 1.54
C TRP A 174 -6.45 -5.07 1.43
N GLU A 175 -7.63 -5.13 2.07
CA GLU A 175 -8.54 -6.28 1.94
C GLU A 175 -9.24 -6.38 0.57
N PHE A 176 -9.32 -5.27 -0.17
CA PHE A 176 -9.96 -5.24 -1.49
C PHE A 176 -9.05 -5.72 -2.62
N ALA A 177 -7.74 -5.51 -2.50
CA ALA A 177 -6.74 -5.75 -3.54
C ALA A 177 -6.27 -7.21 -3.58
#